data_AF-A0A939YJ67-F1
#
_entry.id   AF-A0A939YJ67-F1
#
_cell.length_a   1.000
_cell.length_b   1.000
_cell.length_c   1.000
_cell.angle_alpha   90.00
_cell.angle_beta   90.00
_cell.angle_gamma   90.00
#
_symmetry.space_group_name_H-M   'P 1'
#
loop_
_entity.id
_entity.type
_entity.pdbx_description
1 polymer ?
#
loop_
_entity_poly.entity_id
_entity_poly.type
_entity_poly.pdbx_seq_one_letter_code
_entity_poly.pdbx_strand_id
1 'polypeptide(L)'
;MDITYSPPSAQALTVLYSLIVGVCGGVVYDVTRLFSALVSPFIRGRAVRSLVRALLDIIFSAVYTVMTVLLIYAGNAGMVRYFMILFTAAGTALYRLTAGRLTGKLFGILSAALIKLADRICAGVRAVVSPLVSAAIERRLIARTVRKMKHNGR
;
A
#
# COMPACT_ATOMS: atom_id res chain seq x y z
N MET A 1 -43.59 10.73 3.85
CA MET A 1 -42.15 11.05 3.76
C MET A 1 -42.04 12.55 3.95
N ASP A 2 -41.80 13.00 5.18
CA ASP A 2 -41.59 14.42 5.44
C ASP A 2 -40.20 14.80 4.93
N ILE A 3 -40.17 15.63 3.89
CA ILE A 3 -38.94 16.25 3.41
C ILE A 3 -38.59 17.33 4.44
N THR A 4 -37.95 16.90 5.53
CA THR A 4 -37.43 17.81 6.56
C THR A 4 -36.30 18.62 5.94
N TYR A 5 -36.59 19.87 5.59
CA TYR A 5 -35.58 20.82 5.11
C TYR A 5 -34.55 21.04 6.22
N SER A 6 -33.32 20.54 6.01
CA SER A 6 -32.21 20.87 6.92
C SER A 6 -31.87 22.35 6.77
N PRO A 7 -31.69 23.10 7.87
CA PRO A 7 -31.31 24.50 7.81
C PRO A 7 -29.96 24.68 7.10
N PRO A 8 -29.71 25.84 6.46
CA PRO A 8 -28.51 26.07 5.66
C PRO A 8 -27.19 25.80 6.41
N SER A 9 -27.15 26.11 7.70
CA SER A 9 -26.00 25.85 8.58
C SER A 9 -25.70 24.36 8.75
N ALA A 10 -26.72 23.51 8.84
CA ALA A 10 -26.57 22.06 8.95
C ALA A 10 -26.08 21.44 7.62
N GLN A 11 -26.53 21.98 6.48
CA GLN A 11 -26.05 21.55 5.17
C GLN A 11 -24.58 21.92 4.97
N ALA A 12 -24.17 23.13 5.36
CA ALA A 12 -22.77 23.59 5.29
C ALA A 12 -21.83 22.70 6.13
N LEU A 13 -22.23 22.34 7.36
CA LEU A 13 -21.48 21.41 8.21
C LEU A 13 -21.36 20.02 7.58
N THR A 14 -22.43 19.53 6.95
CA THR A 14 -22.43 18.23 6.26
C THR A 14 -21.47 18.24 5.08
N VAL A 15 -21.44 19.32 4.31
CA VAL A 15 -20.49 19.52 3.19
C VAL A 15 -19.05 19.56 3.68
N LEU A 16 -18.77 20.34 4.73
CA LEU A 16 -17.45 20.44 5.32
C LEU A 16 -16.96 19.08 5.85
N TYR A 17 -17.85 18.33 6.52
CA TYR A 17 -17.57 16.98 6.97
C TYR A 17 -17.18 16.07 5.80
N SER A 18 -17.95 16.05 4.71
CA SER A 18 -17.63 15.26 3.52
C SER A 18 -16.27 15.63 2.90
N LEU A 19 -15.95 16.92 2.81
CA LEU A 19 -14.65 17.39 2.36
C LEU A 19 -13.51 16.85 3.23
N ILE A 20 -13.66 16.92 4.56
CA ILE A 20 -12.66 16.41 5.51
C ILE A 20 -12.49 14.90 5.35
N VAL A 21 -13.59 14.14 5.24
CA VAL A 21 -13.54 12.68 5.00
C VAL A 21 -12.79 12.36 3.69
N GLY A 22 -12.99 13.16 2.64
CA GLY A 22 -12.24 13.05 1.39
C GLY A 22 -10.73 13.30 1.57
N VAL A 23 -10.37 14.38 2.27
CA VAL A 23 -8.98 14.70 2.59
C VAL A 23 -8.32 13.58 3.39
N CYS A 24 -8.97 13.10 4.45
CA CYS A 24 -8.49 11.97 5.25
C CYS A 24 -8.31 10.71 4.40
N GLY A 25 -9.24 10.44 3.49
CA GLY A 25 -9.12 9.33 2.54
C GLY A 25 -7.90 9.45 1.63
N GLY A 26 -7.60 10.67 1.17
CA GLY A 26 -6.37 10.96 0.44
C GLY A 26 -5.10 10.65 1.24
N VAL A 27 -5.07 10.99 2.52
CA VAL A 27 -3.95 10.66 3.42
C VAL A 27 -3.80 9.15 3.58
N VAL A 28 -4.90 8.43 3.84
CA VAL A 28 -4.87 6.97 3.99
C VAL A 28 -4.40 6.30 2.69
N TYR A 29 -4.83 6.80 1.53
CA TYR A 29 -4.36 6.34 0.23
C TYR A 29 -2.85 6.51 0.06
N ASP A 30 -2.28 7.63 0.47
CA ASP A 30 -0.82 7.82 0.35
C ASP A 30 -0.04 6.88 1.27
N VAL A 31 -0.57 6.56 2.47
CA VAL A 31 0.04 5.57 3.38
C VAL A 31 0.04 4.17 2.78
N THR A 32 -1.08 3.73 2.21
CA THR A 32 -1.16 2.41 1.55
C THR A 32 -0.27 2.34 0.32
N ARG A 33 -0.14 3.45 -0.42
CA ARG A 33 0.79 3.58 -1.53
C ARG A 33 2.25 3.51 -1.09
N LEU A 34 2.61 4.13 0.03
CA LEU A 34 3.94 4.02 0.63
C LEU A 34 4.26 2.57 0.98
N PHE A 35 3.33 1.87 1.64
CA PHE A 35 3.51 0.46 1.97
C PHE A 35 3.68 -0.41 0.72
N SER A 36 2.86 -0.18 -0.30
CA SER A 36 2.97 -0.87 -1.60
C SER A 36 4.32 -0.60 -2.29
N ALA A 37 4.85 0.63 -2.17
CA ALA A 37 6.16 0.98 -2.68
C ALA A 37 7.30 0.21 -1.98
N LEU A 38 7.17 -0.06 -0.67
CA LEU A 38 8.14 -0.85 0.11
C LEU A 38 8.09 -2.35 -0.20
N VAL A 39 6.93 -2.90 -0.55
CA VAL A 39 6.79 -4.31 -0.95
C VAL A 39 7.22 -4.54 -2.40
N SER A 40 7.12 -3.51 -3.24
CA SER A 40 7.42 -3.58 -4.67
C SER A 40 8.83 -4.06 -5.09
N PRO A 41 9.93 -3.82 -4.33
CA PRO A 41 11.27 -4.29 -4.68
C PRO A 41 11.41 -5.81 -4.66
N PHE A 42 10.61 -6.50 -3.85
CA PHE A 42 10.61 -7.96 -3.76
C PHE A 42 10.02 -8.64 -5.01
N ILE A 43 9.29 -7.89 -5.83
CA ILE A 43 8.71 -8.36 -7.08
C ILE A 43 9.71 -8.15 -8.22
N ARG A 44 10.12 -9.27 -8.85
CA ARG A 44 10.98 -9.25 -10.05
C ARG A 44 10.15 -8.83 -11.27
N GLY A 45 10.68 -7.90 -12.05
CA GLY A 45 10.07 -7.40 -13.29
C GLY A 45 9.32 -6.09 -13.14
N ARG A 46 9.68 -5.08 -13.96
CA ARG A 46 9.07 -3.74 -13.93
C ARG A 46 7.57 -3.78 -14.27
N ALA A 47 7.18 -4.60 -15.23
CA ALA A 47 5.78 -4.75 -15.66
C ALA A 47 4.89 -5.36 -14.57
N VAL A 48 5.32 -6.48 -13.97
CA VAL A 48 4.59 -7.15 -12.88
C VAL A 48 4.42 -6.22 -11.68
N ARG A 49 5.49 -5.48 -11.33
CA ARG A 49 5.45 -4.49 -10.26
C ARG A 49 4.42 -3.38 -10.52
N SER A 50 4.35 -2.89 -11.75
CA SER A 50 3.38 -1.87 -12.14
C SER A 50 1.95 -2.40 -12.07
N LEU A 51 1.73 -3.64 -12.56
CA LEU A 51 0.43 -4.30 -12.53
C LEU A 51 -0.06 -4.51 -11.09
N VAL A 52 0.80 -5.04 -10.20
CA VAL A 52 0.45 -5.27 -8.80
C VAL A 52 0.09 -3.97 -8.09
N ARG A 53 0.84 -2.88 -8.34
CA ARG A 53 0.48 -1.56 -7.79
C ARG A 53 -0.86 -1.07 -8.32
N ALA A 54 -1.11 -1.16 -9.62
CA ALA A 54 -2.38 -0.75 -10.20
C ALA A 54 -3.56 -1.55 -9.63
N LEU A 55 -3.40 -2.87 -9.43
CA LEU A 55 -4.41 -3.71 -8.79
C LEU A 55 -4.66 -3.30 -7.34
N LEU A 56 -3.60 -3.03 -6.56
CA LEU A 56 -3.75 -2.54 -5.18
C LEU A 56 -4.44 -1.17 -5.13
N ASP A 57 -4.13 -0.27 -6.06
CA ASP A 57 -4.78 1.03 -6.18
C ASP A 57 -6.29 0.88 -6.48
N ILE A 58 -6.66 -0.03 -7.39
CA ILE A 58 -8.06 -0.33 -7.73
C ILE A 58 -8.80 -0.92 -6.54
N ILE A 59 -8.22 -1.95 -5.89
CA ILE A 59 -8.82 -2.62 -4.73
C ILE A 59 -9.01 -1.62 -3.58
N PHE A 60 -7.98 -0.83 -3.28
CA PHE A 60 -8.07 0.20 -2.25
C PHE A 60 -9.16 1.22 -2.59
N SER A 61 -9.20 1.72 -3.83
CA SER A 61 -10.22 2.68 -4.25
C SER A 61 -11.63 2.11 -4.11
N ALA A 62 -11.83 0.84 -4.46
CA ALA A 62 -13.12 0.16 -4.32
C ALA A 62 -13.53 0.06 -2.83
N VAL A 63 -12.63 -0.45 -1.98
CA VAL A 63 -12.89 -0.59 -0.53
C VAL A 63 -13.14 0.78 0.11
N TYR A 64 -12.32 1.78 -0.19
CA TYR A 64 -12.47 3.13 0.32
C TYR A 64 -13.81 3.75 -0.10
N THR A 65 -14.22 3.55 -1.36
CA THR A 65 -15.53 4.04 -1.85
C THR A 65 -16.67 3.40 -1.07
N VAL A 66 -16.65 2.07 -0.89
CA VAL A 66 -17.67 1.35 -0.11
C VAL A 66 -17.72 1.86 1.33
N MET A 67 -16.56 1.95 2.00
CA MET A 67 -16.48 2.45 3.38
C MET A 67 -17.00 3.88 3.50
N THR A 68 -16.68 4.75 2.53
CA THR A 68 -17.14 6.14 2.53
C THR A 68 -18.66 6.20 2.35
N VAL A 69 -19.22 5.41 1.43
CA VAL A 69 -20.68 5.34 1.23
C VAL A 69 -21.37 4.87 2.51
N LEU A 70 -20.84 3.83 3.18
CA LEU A 70 -21.37 3.36 4.46
C LEU A 70 -21.28 4.41 5.57
N LEU A 71 -20.15 5.13 5.65
CA LEU A 71 -19.95 6.20 6.63
C LEU A 71 -20.92 7.36 6.40
N ILE A 72 -21.10 7.78 5.14
CA ILE A 72 -22.06 8.82 4.75
C ILE A 72 -23.49 8.37 5.07
N TYR A 73 -23.84 7.12 4.76
CA TYR A 73 -25.15 6.55 5.05
C TYR A 73 -25.43 6.54 6.56
N ALA A 74 -24.49 6.06 7.37
CA ALA A 74 -24.60 6.02 8.83
C ALA A 74 -24.68 7.43 9.44
N GLY A 75 -23.82 8.35 9.01
CA GLY A 75 -23.79 9.73 9.49
C GLY A 75 -24.98 10.58 9.06
N ASN A 76 -25.80 10.08 8.15
CA ASN A 76 -26.95 10.79 7.60
C ASN A 76 -28.28 10.04 7.83
N ALA A 77 -28.39 9.37 8.98
CA ALA A 77 -29.60 8.67 9.42
C ALA A 77 -30.17 7.67 8.39
N GLY A 78 -29.31 7.03 7.60
CA GLY A 78 -29.71 6.06 6.58
C GLY A 78 -30.23 6.68 5.28
N MET A 79 -30.00 7.97 5.03
CA MET A 79 -30.30 8.58 3.74
C MET A 79 -29.04 8.76 2.90
N VAL A 80 -29.12 8.43 1.61
CA VAL A 80 -28.02 8.69 0.67
C VAL A 80 -28.13 10.14 0.18
N ARG A 81 -27.16 10.98 0.57
CA ARG A 81 -27.02 12.35 0.06
C ARG A 81 -25.93 12.40 -1.00
N TYR A 82 -26.33 12.47 -2.27
CA TYR A 82 -25.39 12.46 -3.41
C TYR A 82 -24.34 13.58 -3.35
N PHE A 83 -24.70 14.77 -2.83
CA PHE A 83 -23.74 15.85 -2.67
C PHE A 83 -22.61 15.50 -1.70
N MET A 84 -22.86 14.69 -0.67
CA MET A 84 -21.79 14.25 0.25
C MET A 84 -20.75 13.41 -0.47
N ILE A 85 -21.18 12.52 -1.37
CA ILE A 85 -20.27 11.71 -2.20
C ILE A 85 -19.43 12.63 -3.10
N LEU A 86 -20.07 13.62 -3.73
CA LEU A 86 -19.40 14.60 -4.58
C LEU A 86 -18.34 15.41 -3.81
N PHE A 87 -18.69 15.91 -2.63
CA PHE A 87 -17.77 16.69 -1.80
C PHE A 87 -16.66 15.86 -1.17
N THR A 88 -16.89 14.58 -0.88
CA THR A 88 -15.81 13.66 -0.54
C THR A 88 -14.84 13.49 -1.71
N ALA A 89 -15.35 13.23 -2.91
CA ALA A 89 -14.49 13.13 -4.09
C ALA A 89 -13.70 14.42 -4.35
N ALA A 90 -14.35 15.58 -4.19
CA ALA A 90 -13.71 16.89 -4.27
C ALA A 90 -12.64 17.08 -3.19
N GLY A 91 -12.88 16.65 -1.95
CA GLY A 91 -11.91 16.71 -0.85
C GLY A 91 -10.67 15.86 -1.14
N THR A 92 -10.86 14.64 -1.65
CA THR A 92 -9.76 13.77 -2.08
C THR A 92 -8.97 14.40 -3.23
N ALA A 93 -9.65 14.99 -4.21
CA ALA A 93 -9.01 15.68 -5.34
C ALA A 93 -8.21 16.90 -4.87
N LEU A 94 -8.80 17.73 -3.99
CA LEU A 94 -8.15 18.91 -3.42
C LEU A 94 -6.91 18.53 -2.63
N TYR A 95 -6.99 17.47 -1.81
CA TYR A 95 -5.84 16.92 -1.12
C TYR A 95 -4.73 16.53 -2.11
N ARG A 96 -5.06 15.76 -3.15
CA ARG A 96 -4.08 15.32 -4.16
C ARG A 96 -3.42 16.47 -4.92
N LEU A 97 -4.16 17.54 -5.20
CA LEU A 97 -3.63 18.72 -5.88
C LEU A 97 -2.74 19.58 -4.98
N THR A 98 -2.94 19.53 -3.66
CA THR A 98 -2.23 20.34 -2.67
C THR A 98 -1.21 19.50 -1.89
N ALA A 99 -1.57 19.01 -0.71
CA ALA A 99 -0.71 18.26 0.20
C ALA A 99 -0.21 16.94 -0.40
N GLY A 100 -1.01 16.28 -1.22
CA GLY A 100 -0.68 15.03 -1.92
C GLY A 100 0.58 15.12 -2.79
N ARG A 101 0.88 16.31 -3.34
CA ARG A 101 2.13 16.52 -4.10
C ARG A 101 3.36 16.53 -3.20
N LEU A 102 3.23 17.10 -2.00
CA LEU A 102 4.31 17.16 -1.00
C LEU A 102 4.52 15.78 -0.39
N THR A 103 3.45 15.13 0.07
CA THR A 103 3.51 13.77 0.62
C THR A 103 4.06 12.77 -0.39
N GLY A 104 3.64 12.84 -1.66
CA GLY A 104 4.20 12.00 -2.72
C GLY A 104 5.71 12.14 -2.89
N LYS A 105 6.25 13.37 -2.84
CA LYS A 105 7.71 13.60 -2.89
C LYS A 105 8.41 13.04 -1.65
N LEU A 106 7.88 13.35 -0.46
CA LEU A 106 8.43 12.88 0.81
C LEU A 106 8.44 11.34 0.88
N PHE A 107 7.37 10.69 0.46
CA PHE A 107 7.27 9.24 0.42
C PHE A 107 8.18 8.62 -0.65
N GLY A 108 8.42 9.30 -1.76
CA GLY A 108 9.46 8.89 -2.72
C GLY A 108 10.85 8.84 -2.08
N ILE A 109 11.23 9.90 -1.35
CA ILE A 109 12.51 9.97 -0.65
C ILE A 109 12.59 8.91 0.46
N LEU A 110 11.54 8.81 1.29
CA LEU A 110 11.48 7.87 2.40
C LEU A 110 11.55 6.42 1.93
N SER A 111 10.76 6.06 0.91
CA SER A 111 10.79 4.71 0.34
C SER A 111 12.17 4.37 -0.25
N ALA A 112 12.82 5.31 -0.94
CA ALA A 112 14.18 5.09 -1.45
C ALA A 112 15.20 4.88 -0.33
N ALA A 113 15.10 5.64 0.77
CA ALA A 113 15.96 5.48 1.95
C ALA A 113 15.73 4.13 2.63
N LEU A 114 14.47 3.72 2.83
CA LEU A 114 14.11 2.44 3.43
C LEU A 114 14.55 1.25 2.58
N ILE A 115 14.43 1.34 1.24
CA ILE A 115 14.93 0.30 0.32
C ILE A 115 16.44 0.16 0.46
N LYS A 116 17.19 1.28 0.46
CA LYS A 116 18.65 1.23 0.66
C LYS A 116 19.03 0.60 1.99
N LEU A 117 18.27 0.88 3.05
CA LEU A 117 18.50 0.26 4.37
C LEU A 117 18.24 -1.24 4.32
N ALA A 118 17.12 -1.67 3.71
CA ALA A 118 16.79 -3.07 3.54
C ALA A 118 17.86 -3.81 2.73
N ASP A 119 18.36 -3.22 1.64
CA ASP A 119 19.43 -3.80 0.81
C ASP A 119 20.73 -3.97 1.61
N ARG A 120 21.09 -3.00 2.45
CA ARG A 120 22.27 -3.11 3.34
C ARG A 120 22.11 -4.25 4.34
N ILE A 121 20.94 -4.39 4.95
CA ILE A 121 20.66 -5.48 5.88
C ILE A 121 20.71 -6.82 5.15
N CYS A 122 20.05 -6.95 3.99
CA CYS A 122 20.09 -8.16 3.18
C CYS A 122 21.51 -8.53 2.73
N ALA A 123 22.33 -7.54 2.37
CA ALA A 123 23.74 -7.76 2.03
C ALA A 123 24.53 -8.27 3.23
N GLY A 124 24.35 -7.67 4.41
CA GLY A 124 24.98 -8.13 5.65
C GLY A 124 24.58 -9.56 6.02
N VAL A 125 23.28 -9.86 5.99
CA VAL A 125 22.77 -11.23 6.22
C VAL A 125 23.35 -12.20 5.21
N ARG A 126 23.37 -11.83 3.92
CA ARG A 126 23.93 -12.69 2.86
C ARG A 126 25.41 -12.96 3.09
N ALA A 127 26.20 -11.97 3.50
CA ALA A 127 27.63 -12.14 3.76
C ALA A 127 27.91 -13.12 4.90
N VAL A 128 27.03 -13.18 5.91
CA VAL A 128 27.14 -14.15 7.03
C VAL A 128 26.65 -15.54 6.61
N VAL A 129 25.54 -15.61 5.86
CA VAL A 129 24.89 -16.88 5.51
C VAL A 129 25.59 -17.59 4.34
N SER A 130 26.10 -16.86 3.35
CA SER A 130 26.74 -17.45 2.18
C SER A 130 27.90 -18.41 2.50
N PRO A 131 28.87 -18.07 3.37
CA PRO A 131 29.96 -19.00 3.71
C PRO A 131 29.47 -20.26 4.44
N LEU A 132 28.44 -20.14 5.29
CA LEU A 132 27.84 -21.28 6.00
C LEU A 132 27.14 -22.23 5.03
N VAL A 133 26.41 -21.67 4.06
CA VAL A 133 25.71 -22.46 3.03
C VAL A 133 26.70 -23.12 2.09
N SER A 134 27.75 -22.41 1.64
CA SER A 134 28.77 -23.01 0.76
C SER A 134 29.50 -24.16 1.46
N ALA A 135 29.89 -23.99 2.74
CA ALA A 135 30.51 -25.06 3.51
C ALA A 135 29.58 -26.29 3.70
N ALA A 136 28.28 -26.06 3.92
CA ALA A 136 27.31 -27.14 4.03
C ALA A 136 27.09 -27.89 2.71
N ILE A 137 27.06 -27.17 1.58
CA ILE A 137 26.94 -27.75 0.24
C ILE A 137 28.18 -28.58 -0.10
N GLU A 138 29.37 -28.06 0.18
CA GLU A 138 30.64 -28.74 -0.07
C GLU A 138 30.74 -30.05 0.72
N ARG A 139 30.39 -30.04 2.03
CA ARG A 139 30.29 -31.25 2.85
C ARG A 139 29.31 -32.28 2.28
N ARG A 140 28.16 -31.85 1.76
CA ARG A 140 27.18 -32.74 1.12
C ARG A 140 27.68 -33.32 -0.19
N LEU A 141 28.39 -32.55 -1.00
CA LEU A 141 29.00 -33.00 -2.26
C LEU A 141 30.06 -34.07 -1.98
N ILE A 142 31.00 -33.81 -1.06
CA ILE A 142 32.03 -34.77 -0.65
C ILE A 142 31.40 -36.07 -0.16
N ALA A 143 30.39 -35.99 0.72
CA ALA A 143 29.69 -37.17 1.22
C ALA A 143 29.01 -38.01 0.11
N ARG A 144 28.48 -37.35 -0.94
CA ARG A 144 27.90 -38.05 -2.10
C ARG A 144 28.98 -38.73 -2.95
N THR A 145 30.12 -38.07 -3.18
CA THR A 145 31.22 -38.64 -3.96
C THR A 145 31.83 -39.86 -3.27
N VAL A 146 32.04 -39.79 -1.95
CA VAL A 146 32.53 -40.93 -1.15
C VAL A 146 31.57 -42.12 -1.22
N ARG A 147 30.24 -41.89 -1.15
CA ARG A 147 29.24 -42.96 -1.31
C ARG A 147 29.28 -43.59 -2.70
N LYS A 148 29.43 -42.79 -3.77
CA LYS A 148 29.55 -43.30 -5.14
C LYS A 148 30.81 -44.15 -5.33
N MET A 149 31.96 -43.71 -4.81
CA MET A 149 33.20 -44.48 -4.88
C MET A 149 33.10 -45.82 -4.14
N LYS A 150 32.41 -45.84 -2.99
CA LYS A 150 32.18 -47.08 -2.23
C LYS A 150 31.26 -48.08 -2.96
N HIS A 151 30.43 -47.60 -3.89
CA HIS A 151 29.47 -48.45 -4.62
C HIS A 151 30.01 -48.97 -5.96
N ASN A 152 30.97 -48.27 -6.59
CA ASN A 152 31.61 -48.65 -7.87
C ASN A 152 32.93 -49.44 -7.72
N GLY A 153 33.46 -49.58 -6.50
CA GLY A 153 34.68 -50.34 -6.21
C GLY A 153 34.44 -51.83 -5.93
N ARG A 154 33.37 -52.42 -6.49
CA ARG A 154 33.10 -53.86 -6.47
C ARG A 154 33.09 -54.39 -7.90
#